data_AF-A0A8S4ADW6-F1
#
_entry.id   AF-A0A8S4ADW6-F1
#
_cell.length_a   1.000
_cell.length_b   1.000
_cell.length_c   1.000
_cell.angle_alpha   90.00
_cell.angle_beta   90.00
_cell.angle_gamma   90.00
#
_symmetry.space_group_name_H-M   'P 1'
#
loop_
_entity.id
_entity.type
_entity.pdbx_description
1 polymer ?
#
loop_
_entity_poly.entity_id
_entity_poly.type
_entity_poly.pdbx_seq_one_letter_code
_entity_poly.pdbx_strand_id
1 'polypeptide(L)'
;MSFIKLFFADAYPVSEVVYTWTQGAAKSVVVAEEGSRLNQYHLIGQTAGTEDIYTSRGQYTVMMAHFYLKRKIGYFVIQTYMPCFMTVILSQVSFWLNRESVPARTVFGVTTVLTMTTLSISARNSLPKVAYATAMDWFIAVCYAFVFSALIEFATVNYFTKRSWAWDGKKAMEAQQPKKKDPLALSKKPNNTCSAGVNFTANLSKDASISTISNSTAVQLKPPETKAPDPKKTYNSVSKIDKMSRIVFPVLFGTFNLVYWATYLNREPVIKGAV
;
A
#
# COMPACT_ATOMS: atom_id res chain seq x y z
N MET A 1 20.01 -11.75 22.02
CA MET A 1 20.38 -10.69 22.99
C MET A 1 21.25 -11.38 24.03
N SER A 2 22.39 -10.81 24.37
CA SER A 2 23.32 -11.41 25.32
C SER A 2 23.24 -10.63 26.63
N PHE A 3 23.09 -11.34 27.74
CA PHE A 3 23.14 -10.76 29.08
C PHE A 3 24.49 -11.12 29.70
N ILE A 4 25.18 -10.14 30.26
CA ILE A 4 26.45 -10.36 30.97
C ILE A 4 26.19 -10.09 32.44
N LYS A 5 26.58 -11.03 33.29
CA LYS A 5 26.60 -10.86 34.74
C LYS A 5 28.05 -10.85 35.20
N LEU A 6 28.46 -9.74 35.81
CA LEU A 6 29.80 -9.51 36.31
C LEU A 6 29.82 -9.72 37.82
N PHE A 7 30.85 -10.39 38.32
CA PHE A 7 31.14 -10.53 39.74
C PHE A 7 32.61 -10.17 39.99
N PHE A 8 32.86 -9.20 40.86
CA PHE A 8 34.20 -8.84 41.30
C PHE A 8 34.17 -8.36 42.75
N ALA A 9 35.31 -8.47 43.46
CA ALA A 9 35.47 -7.85 44.77
C ALA A 9 35.82 -6.37 44.62
N ASP A 10 35.08 -5.49 45.28
CA ASP A 10 35.27 -4.03 45.20
C ASP A 10 36.54 -3.56 45.94
N ALA A 11 37.08 -4.37 46.85
CA ALA A 11 38.12 -3.96 47.80
C ALA A 11 39.52 -4.52 47.52
N TYR A 12 39.64 -5.72 46.96
CA TYR A 12 40.91 -6.47 46.96
C TYR A 12 41.53 -6.59 45.57
N PRO A 13 42.78 -6.14 45.36
CA PRO A 13 43.49 -6.30 44.10
C PRO A 13 43.96 -7.75 43.89
N VAL A 14 44.37 -8.08 42.66
CA VAL A 14 44.87 -9.43 42.28
C VAL A 14 46.06 -9.88 43.12
N SER A 15 46.86 -8.95 43.65
CA SER A 15 47.95 -9.28 44.57
C SER A 15 47.49 -9.86 45.90
N GLU A 16 46.25 -9.62 46.31
CA GLU A 16 45.68 -10.09 47.58
C GLU A 16 44.71 -11.25 47.36
N VAL A 17 43.81 -11.13 46.39
CA VAL A 17 42.75 -12.12 46.13
C VAL A 17 42.60 -12.37 44.63
N VAL A 18 42.66 -13.64 44.25
CA VAL A 18 42.40 -14.11 42.88
C VAL A 18 41.19 -15.03 42.87
N TYR A 19 40.21 -14.72 42.02
CA TYR A 19 39.02 -15.54 41.85
C TYR A 19 39.19 -16.58 40.75
N THR A 20 38.94 -17.85 41.08
CA THR A 20 39.00 -18.97 40.13
C THR A 20 37.70 -19.78 40.15
N TRP A 21 37.31 -20.28 38.99
CA TRP A 21 36.16 -21.18 38.86
C TRP A 21 36.48 -22.55 39.47
N THR A 22 35.60 -23.05 40.35
CA THR A 22 35.83 -24.28 41.12
C THR A 22 35.93 -25.54 40.26
N GLN A 23 35.18 -25.62 39.15
CA GLN A 23 35.19 -26.76 38.22
C GLN A 23 35.65 -26.35 36.81
N GLY A 24 36.36 -25.22 36.70
CA GLY A 24 36.67 -24.58 35.42
C GLY A 24 35.50 -23.77 34.86
N ALA A 25 35.80 -22.81 33.98
CA ALA A 25 34.83 -21.82 33.51
C ALA A 25 33.61 -22.44 32.80
N ALA A 26 33.81 -23.50 32.01
CA ALA A 26 32.73 -24.12 31.25
C ALA A 26 31.72 -24.90 32.12
N LYS A 27 32.13 -25.46 33.25
CA LYS A 27 31.30 -26.35 34.09
C LYS A 27 30.79 -25.69 35.38
N SER A 28 31.37 -24.57 35.79
CA SER A 28 31.02 -23.94 37.06
C SER A 28 29.69 -23.17 37.01
N VAL A 29 29.22 -22.78 35.82
CA VAL A 29 27.91 -22.12 35.65
C VAL A 29 26.90 -23.14 35.12
N VAL A 30 26.20 -23.77 36.06
CA VAL A 30 25.12 -24.73 35.75
C VAL A 30 23.78 -24.04 35.91
N VAL A 31 22.96 -24.08 34.86
CA VAL A 31 21.57 -23.64 34.90
C VAL A 31 20.70 -24.87 35.08
N ALA A 32 19.77 -24.84 36.04
CA ALA A 32 18.83 -25.93 36.26
C ALA A 32 17.95 -26.15 35.01
N GLU A 33 17.79 -27.40 34.58
CA GLU A 33 17.04 -27.77 33.37
C GLU A 33 15.59 -27.24 33.40
N GLU A 34 14.94 -27.26 34.56
CA GLU A 34 13.58 -26.73 34.75
C GLU A 34 13.53 -25.31 35.37
N GLY A 35 14.68 -24.67 35.58
CA GLY A 35 14.78 -23.36 36.23
C GLY A 35 14.39 -22.17 35.35
N SER A 36 14.07 -22.39 34.07
CA SER A 36 13.84 -21.32 33.10
C SER A 36 12.46 -20.66 33.28
N ARG A 37 12.40 -19.66 34.17
CA ARG A 37 11.19 -18.84 34.44
C ARG A 37 10.98 -17.70 33.44
N LEU A 38 11.58 -17.77 32.26
CA LEU A 38 11.58 -16.68 31.28
C LEU A 38 10.36 -16.76 30.35
N ASN A 39 9.39 -15.87 30.56
CA ASN A 39 8.17 -15.82 29.74
C ASN A 39 8.43 -15.34 28.30
N GLN A 40 9.34 -14.39 28.12
CA GLN A 40 9.59 -13.71 26.83
C GLN A 40 10.85 -14.20 26.10
N TYR A 41 11.72 -14.94 26.78
CA TYR A 41 13.01 -15.38 26.26
C TYR A 41 13.21 -16.87 26.47
N HIS A 42 14.01 -17.48 25.61
CA HIS A 42 14.53 -18.81 25.77
C HIS A 42 16.04 -18.70 25.98
N LEU A 43 16.55 -19.37 27.01
CA LEU A 43 17.98 -19.49 27.24
C LEU A 43 18.55 -20.47 26.22
N ILE A 44 19.47 -20.01 25.38
CA ILE A 44 20.13 -20.83 24.36
C ILE A 44 21.36 -21.51 24.96
N GLY A 45 22.05 -20.83 25.88
CA GLY A 45 23.24 -21.35 26.54
C GLY A 45 23.94 -20.27 27.35
N GLN A 46 25.06 -20.66 27.97
CA GLN A 46 25.87 -19.81 28.82
C GLN A 46 27.36 -19.99 28.52
N THR A 47 28.14 -18.96 28.80
CA THR A 47 29.61 -19.05 28.75
C THR A 47 30.16 -18.30 29.94
N ALA A 48 31.05 -18.93 30.71
CA ALA A 48 31.74 -18.26 31.79
C ALA A 48 33.17 -17.93 31.37
N GLY A 49 33.68 -16.83 31.89
CA GLY A 49 35.04 -16.35 31.66
C GLY A 49 35.57 -15.62 32.89
N THR A 50 36.86 -15.34 32.86
CA THR A 50 37.54 -14.51 33.85
C THR A 50 38.39 -13.52 33.08
N GLU A 51 38.27 -12.24 33.43
CA GLU A 51 39.05 -11.15 32.85
C GLU A 51 39.67 -10.33 33.97
N ASP A 52 40.93 -9.94 33.79
CA ASP A 52 41.59 -9.01 34.70
C ASP A 52 41.40 -7.59 34.16
N ILE A 53 40.78 -6.73 34.97
CA ILE A 53 40.57 -5.32 34.64
C ILE A 53 41.59 -4.45 35.36
N TYR A 54 42.08 -3.43 34.66
CA TYR A 54 42.95 -2.40 35.23
C TYR A 54 42.12 -1.16 35.57
N THR A 55 42.15 -0.77 36.84
CA THR A 55 41.50 0.45 37.37
C THR A 55 42.56 1.37 37.97
N SER A 56 42.24 2.65 38.17
CA SER A 56 43.12 3.63 38.82
C SER A 56 43.61 3.22 40.22
N ARG A 57 42.91 2.31 40.90
CA ARG A 57 43.25 1.77 42.22
C ARG A 57 44.12 0.50 42.18
N GLY A 58 44.25 -0.16 41.04
CA GLY A 58 44.97 -1.43 40.91
C GLY A 58 44.35 -2.38 39.87
N GLN A 59 44.94 -3.57 39.77
CA GLN A 59 44.42 -4.67 38.94
C GLN A 59 43.44 -5.50 39.77
N TYR A 60 42.27 -5.83 39.20
CA TYR A 60 41.22 -6.62 39.83
C TYR A 60 40.79 -7.77 38.92
N THR A 61 40.60 -8.96 39.48
CA THR A 61 40.05 -10.12 38.74
C THR A 61 38.54 -10.06 38.74
N VAL A 62 37.92 -10.10 37.55
CA VAL A 62 36.48 -10.11 37.33
C VAL A 62 36.05 -11.45 36.76
N MET A 63 35.10 -12.09 37.42
CA MET A 63 34.43 -13.27 36.88
C MET A 63 33.20 -12.83 36.09
N MET A 64 33.05 -13.35 34.87
CA MET A 64 31.96 -13.00 33.97
C MET A 64 31.18 -14.23 33.56
N ALA A 65 29.85 -14.12 33.57
CA ALA A 65 28.95 -15.14 33.03
C ALA A 65 28.05 -14.51 31.95
N HIS A 66 28.19 -14.99 30.72
CA HIS A 66 27.42 -14.60 29.56
C HIS A 66 26.25 -15.57 29.39
N PHE A 67 25.04 -15.03 29.32
CA PHE A 67 23.82 -15.79 29.07
C PHE A 67 23.24 -15.38 27.70
N TYR A 68 23.16 -16.34 26.78
CA TYR A 68 22.60 -16.11 25.46
C TYR A 68 21.09 -16.34 25.48
N LEU A 69 20.33 -15.28 25.24
CA LEU A 69 18.87 -15.32 25.26
C LEU A 69 18.30 -15.07 23.86
N LYS A 70 17.44 -16.00 23.39
CA LYS A 70 16.60 -15.84 22.20
C LYS A 70 15.25 -15.29 22.60
N ARG A 71 14.78 -14.22 21.97
CA ARG A 71 13.43 -13.70 22.20
C ARG A 71 12.39 -14.64 21.55
N LYS A 72 11.31 -14.98 22.26
CA LYS A 72 10.17 -15.69 21.66
C LYS A 72 9.40 -14.72 20.76
N ILE A 73 9.36 -15.00 19.45
CA ILE A 73 8.73 -14.09 18.48
C ILE A 73 7.20 -14.30 18.37
N GLY A 74 6.69 -15.47 18.77
CA GLY A 74 5.29 -15.88 18.53
C GLY A 74 4.22 -14.89 18.99
N TYR A 75 4.37 -14.29 20.19
CA TYR A 75 3.44 -13.28 20.70
C TYR A 75 3.37 -12.05 19.78
N PHE A 76 4.52 -11.55 19.34
CA PHE A 76 4.59 -10.40 18.43
C PHE A 76 3.99 -10.73 17.06
N VAL A 77 4.18 -11.96 16.55
CA VAL A 77 3.54 -12.42 15.30
C VAL A 77 2.02 -12.32 15.39
N ILE A 78 1.44 -12.86 16.45
CA ILE A 78 -0.02 -12.92 16.60
C ILE A 78 -0.60 -11.53 16.90
N GLN A 79 0.06 -10.72 17.71
CA GLN A 79 -0.49 -9.45 18.17
C GLN A 79 -0.22 -8.27 17.22
N THR A 80 0.92 -8.25 16.55
CA THR A 80 1.30 -7.12 15.68
C THR A 80 1.25 -7.51 14.21
N TYR A 81 1.93 -8.59 13.83
CA TYR A 81 2.03 -8.96 12.42
C TYR A 81 0.68 -9.38 11.85
N MET A 82 -0.06 -10.28 12.52
CA MET A 82 -1.37 -10.77 12.02
C MET A 82 -2.37 -9.63 11.78
N PRO A 83 -2.58 -8.67 12.72
CA PRO A 83 -3.42 -7.51 12.44
C PRO A 83 -2.91 -6.65 11.30
N CYS A 84 -1.59 -6.40 11.19
CA CYS A 84 -1.01 -5.64 10.07
C CYS A 84 -1.18 -6.36 8.72
N PHE A 85 -1.10 -7.68 8.69
CA PHE A 85 -1.41 -8.48 7.50
C PHE A 85 -2.85 -8.28 7.07
N MET A 86 -3.78 -8.43 8.01
CA MET A 86 -5.21 -8.27 7.75
C MET A 86 -5.52 -6.85 7.27
N THR A 87 -4.94 -5.81 7.86
CA THR A 87 -5.18 -4.42 7.42
C THR A 87 -4.67 -4.15 6.00
N VAL A 88 -3.52 -4.71 5.61
CA VAL A 88 -3.02 -4.57 4.23
C VAL A 88 -3.87 -5.35 3.23
N ILE A 89 -4.33 -6.56 3.58
CA ILE A 89 -5.26 -7.32 2.73
C ILE A 89 -6.58 -6.53 2.57
N LEU A 90 -7.13 -6.00 3.66
CA LEU A 90 -8.36 -5.20 3.64
C LEU A 90 -8.23 -3.95 2.76
N SER A 91 -7.07 -3.28 2.78
CA SER A 91 -6.87 -2.11 1.91
C SER A 91 -6.86 -2.51 0.43
N GLN A 92 -6.36 -3.69 0.07
CA GLN A 92 -6.36 -4.20 -1.31
C GLN A 92 -7.72 -4.74 -1.76
N VAL A 93 -8.53 -5.28 -0.84
CA VAL A 93 -9.91 -5.68 -1.13
C VAL A 93 -10.76 -4.48 -1.56
N SER A 94 -10.40 -3.25 -1.16
CA SER A 94 -11.07 -2.04 -1.63
C SER A 94 -11.00 -1.83 -3.15
N PHE A 95 -10.04 -2.46 -3.85
CA PHE A 95 -9.94 -2.43 -5.32
C PHE A 95 -11.00 -3.31 -6.01
N TRP A 96 -11.57 -4.28 -5.30
CA TRP A 96 -12.68 -5.10 -5.78
C TRP A 96 -14.03 -4.40 -5.64
N LEU A 97 -14.11 -3.33 -4.86
CA LEU A 97 -15.35 -2.59 -4.66
C LEU A 97 -15.72 -1.77 -5.91
N ASN A 98 -17.01 -1.76 -6.24
CA ASN A 98 -17.52 -1.03 -7.39
C ASN A 98 -17.26 0.48 -7.24
N ARG A 99 -16.75 1.07 -8.34
CA ARG A 99 -16.37 2.50 -8.44
C ARG A 99 -17.52 3.47 -8.16
N GLU A 100 -18.76 3.03 -8.25
CA GLU A 100 -19.94 3.85 -7.97
C GLU A 100 -20.08 4.17 -6.46
N SER A 101 -19.46 3.37 -5.59
CA SER A 101 -19.50 3.55 -4.13
C SER A 101 -18.28 4.32 -3.58
N VAL A 102 -18.00 5.49 -4.16
CA VAL A 102 -16.90 6.39 -3.75
C VAL A 102 -16.87 6.63 -2.23
N PRO A 103 -18.00 6.91 -1.55
CA PRO A 103 -17.99 7.15 -0.09
C PRO A 103 -17.52 5.94 0.71
N ALA A 104 -17.94 4.72 0.32
CA ALA A 104 -17.55 3.50 0.99
C ALA A 104 -16.04 3.25 0.89
N ARG A 105 -15.47 3.39 -0.32
CA ARG A 105 -14.02 3.21 -0.54
C ARG A 105 -13.18 4.21 0.24
N THR A 106 -13.59 5.48 0.31
CA THR A 106 -12.88 6.49 1.11
C THR A 106 -12.85 6.12 2.58
N VAL A 107 -13.99 5.70 3.15
CA VAL A 107 -14.08 5.29 4.55
C VAL A 107 -13.20 4.08 4.82
N PHE A 108 -13.25 3.04 3.97
CA PHE A 108 -12.36 1.89 4.10
C PHE A 108 -10.87 2.28 4.05
N GLY A 109 -10.48 3.15 3.11
CA GLY A 109 -9.11 3.62 2.99
C GLY A 109 -8.64 4.42 4.21
N VAL A 110 -9.43 5.39 4.67
CA VAL A 110 -9.08 6.22 5.83
C VAL A 110 -9.06 5.37 7.12
N THR A 111 -10.05 4.49 7.31
CA THR A 111 -10.09 3.59 8.46
C THR A 111 -8.88 2.66 8.48
N THR A 112 -8.48 2.09 7.34
CA THR A 112 -7.28 1.22 7.31
C THR A 112 -5.98 1.96 7.69
N VAL A 113 -5.82 3.23 7.27
CA VAL A 113 -4.67 4.06 7.72
C VAL A 113 -4.74 4.34 9.22
N LEU A 114 -5.93 4.68 9.73
CA LEU A 114 -6.13 4.92 11.16
C LEU A 114 -5.81 3.66 11.97
N THR A 115 -6.38 2.51 11.61
CA THR A 115 -6.14 1.21 12.25
C THR A 115 -4.66 0.87 12.20
N MET A 116 -3.99 1.06 11.05
CA MET A 116 -2.56 0.83 10.92
C MET A 116 -1.75 1.72 11.87
N THR A 117 -2.11 3.00 11.98
CA THR A 117 -1.49 3.95 12.91
C THR A 117 -1.66 3.50 14.37
N THR A 118 -2.87 3.08 14.76
CA THR A 118 -3.17 2.56 16.10
C THR A 118 -2.36 1.30 16.42
N LEU A 119 -2.32 0.33 15.51
CA LEU A 119 -1.53 -0.91 15.67
C LEU A 119 -0.04 -0.61 15.81
N SER A 120 0.47 0.35 15.03
CA SER A 120 1.88 0.78 15.08
C SER A 120 2.25 1.38 16.44
N ILE A 121 1.40 2.24 17.00
CA ILE A 121 1.60 2.83 18.32
C ILE A 121 1.54 1.76 19.41
N SER A 122 0.55 0.86 19.32
CA SER A 122 0.41 -0.26 20.26
C SER A 122 1.64 -1.18 20.26
N ALA A 123 2.15 -1.53 19.07
CA ALA A 123 3.37 -2.32 18.93
C ALA A 123 4.57 -1.64 19.59
N ARG A 124 4.77 -0.33 19.33
CA ARG A 124 5.88 0.44 19.89
C ARG A 124 5.78 0.64 21.41
N ASN A 125 4.58 0.66 21.97
CA ASN A 125 4.39 0.74 23.42
C ASN A 125 4.82 -0.54 24.15
N SER A 126 4.74 -1.70 23.48
CA SER A 126 5.19 -2.98 24.04
C SER A 126 6.71 -3.19 23.99
N LEU A 127 7.43 -2.32 23.27
CA LEU A 127 8.87 -2.41 23.03
C LEU A 127 9.61 -1.28 23.76
N PRO A 128 10.81 -1.54 24.31
CA PRO A 128 11.64 -0.47 24.84
C PRO A 128 12.00 0.51 23.72
N LYS A 129 11.98 1.81 24.02
CA LYS A 129 12.33 2.86 23.05
C LYS A 129 13.80 2.77 22.69
N VAL A 130 14.08 2.42 21.45
CA VAL A 130 15.42 2.40 20.86
C VAL A 130 15.53 3.48 19.79
N ALA A 131 16.71 4.08 19.63
CA ALA A 131 16.94 5.16 18.67
C ALA A 131 17.16 4.65 17.21
N TYR A 132 17.37 3.35 17.02
CA TYR A 132 17.53 2.73 15.70
C TYR A 132 16.23 2.09 15.22
N ALA A 133 16.05 2.02 13.89
CA ALA A 133 14.91 1.35 13.28
C ALA A 133 15.00 -0.17 13.50
N THR A 134 14.01 -0.73 14.21
CA THR A 134 13.93 -2.17 14.44
C THR A 134 13.38 -2.90 13.21
N ALA A 135 13.56 -4.22 13.17
CA ALA A 135 12.98 -5.07 12.13
C ALA A 135 11.43 -4.96 12.05
N MET A 136 10.77 -4.73 13.19
CA MET A 136 9.33 -4.48 13.25
C MET A 136 8.97 -3.12 12.64
N ASP A 137 9.75 -2.08 12.94
CA ASP A 137 9.50 -0.73 12.39
C ASP A 137 9.60 -0.72 10.86
N TRP A 138 10.59 -1.43 10.29
CA TRP A 138 10.70 -1.59 8.84
C TRP A 138 9.49 -2.30 8.23
N PHE A 139 8.99 -3.35 8.87
CA PHE A 139 7.79 -4.05 8.42
C PHE A 139 6.55 -3.14 8.44
N ILE A 140 6.35 -2.44 9.57
CA ILE A 140 5.26 -1.50 9.77
C ILE A 140 5.32 -0.36 8.74
N ALA A 141 6.50 0.19 8.47
CA ALA A 141 6.70 1.25 7.49
C ALA A 141 6.32 0.81 6.06
N VAL A 142 6.69 -0.40 5.65
CA VAL A 142 6.32 -0.94 4.34
C VAL A 142 4.82 -1.19 4.25
N CYS A 143 4.21 -1.77 5.30
CA CYS A 143 2.76 -1.91 5.37
C CYS A 143 2.05 -0.55 5.28
N TYR A 144 2.58 0.48 5.93
CA TYR A 144 2.05 1.85 5.83
C TYR A 144 2.13 2.39 4.40
N ALA A 145 3.26 2.18 3.71
CA ALA A 145 3.44 2.57 2.32
C ALA A 145 2.43 1.86 1.38
N PHE A 146 2.12 0.58 1.61
CA PHE A 146 1.10 -0.14 0.83
C PHE A 146 -0.31 0.42 1.04
N VAL A 147 -0.71 0.65 2.29
CA VAL A 147 -2.03 1.23 2.60
C VAL A 147 -2.14 2.65 2.02
N PHE A 148 -1.09 3.46 2.17
CA PHE A 148 -1.06 4.81 1.60
C PHE A 148 -1.09 4.80 0.07
N SER A 149 -0.39 3.85 -0.56
CA SER A 149 -0.44 3.67 -2.02
C SER A 149 -1.84 3.29 -2.52
N ALA A 150 -2.60 2.51 -1.75
CA ALA A 150 -4.00 2.22 -2.07
C ALA A 150 -4.89 3.48 -2.02
N LEU A 151 -4.63 4.41 -1.10
CA LEU A 151 -5.32 5.71 -1.08
C LEU A 151 -4.95 6.60 -2.27
N ILE A 152 -3.67 6.64 -2.66
CA ILE A 152 -3.24 7.39 -3.86
C ILE A 152 -3.88 6.82 -5.11
N GLU A 153 -3.94 5.49 -5.23
CA GLU A 153 -4.61 4.81 -6.33
C GLU A 153 -6.08 5.25 -6.41
N PHE A 154 -6.79 5.20 -5.29
CA PHE A 154 -8.17 5.66 -5.21
C PHE A 154 -8.32 7.12 -5.61
N ALA A 155 -7.45 8.02 -5.11
CA ALA A 155 -7.47 9.44 -5.47
C ALA A 155 -7.25 9.63 -6.97
N THR A 156 -6.34 8.86 -7.57
CA THR A 156 -6.01 8.87 -8.99
C THR A 156 -7.21 8.39 -9.82
N VAL A 157 -7.81 7.26 -9.46
CA VAL A 157 -9.04 6.72 -10.10
C VAL A 157 -10.18 7.73 -10.03
N ASN A 158 -10.39 8.35 -8.86
CA ASN A 158 -11.43 9.36 -8.65
C ASN A 158 -11.19 10.61 -9.50
N TYR A 159 -9.96 11.09 -9.53
CA TYR A 159 -9.59 12.25 -10.34
C TYR A 159 -9.83 12.02 -11.83
N PHE A 160 -9.38 10.87 -12.36
CA PHE A 160 -9.63 10.52 -13.76
C PHE A 160 -11.11 10.30 -14.07
N THR A 161 -11.87 9.75 -13.11
CA THR A 161 -13.32 9.64 -13.26
C THR A 161 -13.99 11.00 -13.37
N LYS A 162 -13.74 11.90 -12.42
CA LYS A 162 -14.34 13.25 -12.42
C LYS A 162 -13.97 14.04 -13.66
N ARG A 163 -12.72 13.91 -14.14
CA ARG A 163 -12.30 14.50 -15.43
C ARG A 163 -13.04 13.87 -16.61
N SER A 164 -13.23 12.55 -16.65
CA SER A 164 -14.02 11.90 -17.71
C SER A 164 -15.46 12.44 -17.74
N TRP A 165 -16.15 12.46 -16.60
CA TRP A 165 -17.53 12.97 -16.51
C TRP A 165 -17.64 14.44 -16.90
N ALA A 166 -16.67 15.29 -16.53
CA ALA A 166 -16.67 16.71 -16.90
C ALA A 166 -16.49 16.92 -18.42
N TRP A 167 -15.68 16.08 -19.07
CA TRP A 167 -15.51 16.11 -20.53
C TRP A 167 -16.73 15.54 -21.26
N ASP A 168 -17.35 14.47 -20.74
CA ASP A 168 -18.55 13.88 -21.30
C ASP A 168 -19.77 14.80 -21.16
N GLY A 169 -19.93 15.47 -20.01
CA GLY A 169 -20.99 16.46 -19.78
C GLY A 169 -20.87 17.69 -20.69
N LYS A 170 -19.65 18.19 -20.92
CA LYS A 170 -19.42 19.31 -21.85
C LYS A 170 -19.73 18.94 -23.30
N LYS A 171 -19.36 17.73 -23.74
CA LYS A 171 -19.71 17.23 -25.08
C LYS A 171 -21.21 16.97 -25.25
N ALA A 172 -21.90 16.49 -24.20
CA ALA A 172 -23.35 16.31 -24.23
C ALA A 172 -24.09 17.66 -24.34
N MET A 173 -23.61 18.69 -23.64
CA MET A 173 -24.14 20.06 -23.74
C MET A 173 -23.84 20.69 -25.12
N GLU A 174 -22.65 20.49 -25.68
CA GLU A 174 -22.28 20.95 -27.03
C GLU A 174 -23.07 20.23 -28.13
N ALA A 175 -23.44 18.95 -27.93
CA ALA A 175 -24.31 18.20 -28.84
C ALA A 175 -25.80 18.59 -28.74
N GLN A 176 -26.21 19.21 -27.62
CA GLN A 176 -27.57 19.72 -27.41
C GLN A 176 -27.76 21.18 -27.82
N GLN A 177 -26.70 21.93 -28.15
CA GLN A 177 -26.88 23.20 -28.89
C GLN A 177 -27.24 22.87 -30.34
N PRO A 178 -28.50 23.07 -30.78
CA PRO A 178 -28.79 23.02 -32.20
C PRO A 178 -28.00 24.16 -32.83
N LYS A 179 -27.28 23.89 -33.93
CA LYS A 179 -26.72 24.95 -34.78
C LYS A 179 -27.86 25.93 -35.12
N LYS A 180 -27.90 27.07 -34.43
CA LYS A 180 -28.76 28.19 -34.75
C LYS A 180 -28.27 28.71 -36.11
N LYS A 181 -28.90 28.22 -37.19
CA LYS A 181 -28.76 28.83 -38.52
C LYS A 181 -29.53 30.15 -38.46
N ASP A 182 -28.83 31.23 -38.13
CA ASP A 182 -29.37 32.57 -38.34
C ASP A 182 -29.28 32.95 -39.84
N PRO A 183 -30.19 33.82 -40.34
CA PRO A 183 -30.53 33.95 -41.75
C PRO A 183 -29.93 35.19 -42.45
N LEU A 184 -29.99 35.17 -43.80
CA LEU A 184 -29.90 36.27 -44.78
C LEU A 184 -28.53 36.88 -45.18
N ALA A 185 -28.22 36.73 -46.48
CA ALA A 185 -27.78 37.79 -47.42
C ALA A 185 -27.78 37.20 -48.86
N LEU A 186 -28.85 37.39 -49.65
CA LEU A 186 -29.06 38.42 -50.68
C LEU A 186 -28.10 38.35 -51.89
N SER A 187 -28.63 37.94 -53.06
CA SER A 187 -28.52 38.66 -54.35
C SER A 187 -28.63 37.70 -55.55
N LYS A 188 -29.80 37.62 -56.20
CA LYS A 188 -29.89 37.40 -57.65
C LYS A 188 -31.09 38.17 -58.23
N LYS A 189 -30.77 38.92 -59.29
CA LYS A 189 -31.58 39.85 -60.09
C LYS A 189 -32.50 39.07 -61.07
N PRO A 190 -33.68 39.60 -61.46
CA PRO A 190 -34.68 38.88 -62.24
C PRO A 190 -34.53 39.11 -63.76
N ASN A 191 -35.04 38.19 -64.58
CA ASN A 191 -35.43 38.49 -65.96
C ASN A 191 -36.69 37.70 -66.37
N ASN A 192 -37.61 38.45 -66.98
CA ASN A 192 -39.00 38.14 -67.34
C ASN A 192 -39.14 37.07 -68.44
N THR A 193 -40.29 36.38 -68.47
CA THR A 193 -41.23 36.35 -69.63
C THR A 193 -42.60 35.77 -69.18
N CYS A 194 -43.66 36.42 -69.67
CA CYS A 194 -45.11 36.27 -69.49
C CYS A 194 -45.68 34.89 -69.92
N SER A 195 -46.80 34.38 -69.37
CA SER A 195 -48.17 34.85 -69.73
C SER A 195 -49.29 34.25 -68.84
N ALA A 196 -50.25 35.14 -68.50
CA ALA A 196 -51.71 35.01 -68.33
C ALA A 196 -52.37 33.73 -67.76
N GLY A 197 -53.26 33.93 -66.76
CA GLY A 197 -54.39 33.01 -66.52
C GLY A 197 -54.95 32.93 -65.09
N VAL A 198 -55.70 33.95 -64.66
CA VAL A 198 -56.88 33.96 -63.74
C VAL A 198 -57.05 32.93 -62.59
N ASN A 199 -57.15 33.50 -61.38
CA ASN A 199 -58.22 33.36 -60.35
C ASN A 199 -58.18 32.32 -59.19
N PHE A 200 -58.15 32.92 -57.98
CA PHE A 200 -58.96 32.69 -56.76
C PHE A 200 -58.78 31.46 -55.82
N THR A 201 -58.35 31.81 -54.61
CA THR A 201 -58.79 31.41 -53.23
C THR A 201 -58.72 29.98 -52.68
N ALA A 202 -57.94 29.89 -51.59
CA ALA A 202 -58.24 29.31 -50.27
C ALA A 202 -59.16 28.08 -50.16
N ASN A 203 -58.63 26.95 -49.67
CA ASN A 203 -58.80 26.52 -48.27
C ASN A 203 -58.25 25.11 -48.01
N LEU A 204 -57.70 24.96 -46.80
CA LEU A 204 -57.93 23.91 -45.79
C LEU A 204 -58.28 22.47 -46.23
N SER A 205 -57.59 21.53 -45.57
CA SER A 205 -58.08 20.25 -45.02
C SER A 205 -57.41 18.98 -45.56
N LYS A 206 -56.58 18.40 -44.69
CA LYS A 206 -56.64 17.01 -44.20
C LYS A 206 -56.29 15.83 -45.11
N ASP A 207 -55.54 14.92 -44.46
CA ASP A 207 -55.46 13.47 -44.67
C ASP A 207 -54.80 13.02 -45.99
N ALA A 208 -54.08 11.91 -46.10
CA ALA A 208 -53.53 10.93 -45.18
C ALA A 208 -52.57 10.05 -46.02
N SER A 209 -51.71 9.30 -45.35
CA SER A 209 -51.14 7.99 -45.76
C SER A 209 -50.30 7.86 -47.05
N ILE A 210 -48.99 7.69 -46.82
CA ILE A 210 -48.13 6.53 -47.17
C ILE A 210 -48.23 5.93 -48.59
N SER A 211 -47.12 6.02 -49.33
CA SER A 211 -46.57 5.06 -50.31
C SER A 211 -45.44 5.79 -51.05
N THR A 212 -44.35 5.25 -51.57
CA THR A 212 -43.79 3.91 -51.69
C THR A 212 -42.32 4.12 -52.08
N ILE A 213 -41.50 3.18 -51.62
CA ILE A 213 -40.13 2.81 -52.00
C ILE A 213 -39.68 3.25 -53.40
N SER A 214 -38.48 3.85 -53.49
CA SER A 214 -37.59 3.70 -54.66
C SER A 214 -36.12 3.94 -54.28
N ASN A 215 -35.31 2.91 -54.53
CA ASN A 215 -33.85 2.85 -54.32
C ASN A 215 -33.10 3.51 -55.49
N SER A 216 -32.04 4.28 -55.21
CA SER A 216 -30.77 4.22 -55.97
C SER A 216 -29.73 5.22 -55.43
N THR A 217 -28.68 4.66 -54.82
CA THR A 217 -27.25 4.93 -55.06
C THR A 217 -26.83 6.36 -55.47
N ALA A 218 -26.21 7.07 -54.52
CA ALA A 218 -25.21 8.08 -54.84
C ALA A 218 -24.09 8.04 -53.78
N VAL A 219 -22.93 7.58 -54.23
CA VAL A 219 -21.65 7.62 -53.51
C VAL A 219 -21.31 9.08 -53.20
N GLN A 220 -21.11 9.41 -51.91
CA GLN A 220 -20.56 10.69 -51.49
C GLN A 220 -19.33 10.48 -50.62
N LEU A 221 -18.28 11.16 -51.05
CA LEU A 221 -16.88 11.05 -50.68
C LEU A 221 -16.67 11.61 -49.25
N LYS A 222 -16.08 10.79 -48.38
CA LYS A 222 -15.69 11.16 -47.01
C LYS A 222 -14.61 12.27 -47.01
N PRO A 223 -14.82 13.44 -46.38
CA PRO A 223 -13.72 14.33 -46.02
C PRO A 223 -12.96 13.77 -44.81
N PRO A 224 -11.66 14.07 -44.64
CA PRO A 224 -10.85 13.53 -43.56
C PRO A 224 -11.34 14.07 -42.22
N GLU A 225 -12.06 13.23 -41.49
CA GLU A 225 -12.50 13.51 -40.13
C GLU A 225 -11.27 13.55 -39.22
N THR A 226 -10.85 14.76 -38.86
CA THR A 226 -9.88 15.03 -37.80
C THR A 226 -10.30 14.27 -36.55
N LYS A 227 -9.54 13.22 -36.21
CA LYS A 227 -9.79 12.32 -35.08
C LYS A 227 -9.88 13.11 -33.77
N ALA A 228 -11.10 13.40 -33.32
CA ALA A 228 -11.35 13.78 -31.95
C ALA A 228 -10.95 12.60 -31.03
N PRO A 229 -10.36 12.83 -29.84
CA PRO A 229 -10.06 11.72 -28.94
C PRO A 229 -11.38 11.13 -28.42
N ASP A 230 -11.59 9.85 -28.71
CA ASP A 230 -12.76 9.07 -28.33
C ASP A 230 -12.87 8.87 -26.81
N PRO A 231 -14.06 9.08 -26.20
CA PRO A 231 -14.31 8.85 -24.76
C PRO A 231 -14.10 7.39 -24.33
N LYS A 232 -14.12 6.44 -25.28
CA LYS A 232 -13.79 5.02 -25.04
C LYS A 232 -12.36 4.83 -24.52
N LYS A 233 -11.39 5.70 -24.87
CA LYS A 233 -10.00 5.56 -24.41
C LYS A 233 -9.87 5.88 -22.92
N THR A 234 -10.53 6.92 -22.41
CA THR A 234 -10.38 7.36 -21.01
C THR A 234 -11.03 6.39 -20.02
N TYR A 235 -12.26 5.93 -20.29
CA TYR A 235 -12.92 4.93 -19.46
C TYR A 235 -12.13 3.61 -19.41
N ASN A 236 -11.63 3.17 -20.57
CA ASN A 236 -10.79 1.98 -20.67
C ASN A 236 -9.47 2.13 -19.89
N SER A 237 -8.86 3.32 -19.87
CA SER A 237 -7.62 3.56 -19.12
C SER A 237 -7.81 3.44 -17.61
N VAL A 238 -8.95 3.89 -17.06
CA VAL A 238 -9.17 3.74 -15.61
C VAL A 238 -9.49 2.30 -15.24
N SER A 239 -10.30 1.59 -16.04
CA SER A 239 -10.55 0.17 -15.83
C SER A 239 -9.27 -0.68 -15.92
N LYS A 240 -8.32 -0.28 -16.77
CA LYS A 240 -6.99 -0.91 -16.85
C LYS A 240 -6.16 -0.67 -15.59
N ILE A 241 -6.23 0.53 -15.00
CA ILE A 241 -5.55 0.86 -13.75
C ILE A 241 -6.07 -0.03 -12.62
N ASP A 242 -7.39 -0.13 -12.43
CA ASP A 242 -8.00 -0.94 -11.38
C ASP A 242 -7.61 -2.43 -11.54
N LYS A 243 -7.59 -2.94 -12.79
CA LYS A 243 -7.17 -4.32 -13.10
C LYS A 243 -5.70 -4.58 -12.80
N MET A 244 -4.83 -3.63 -13.12
CA MET A 244 -3.40 -3.75 -12.85
C MET A 244 -3.11 -3.69 -11.34
N SER A 245 -3.76 -2.76 -10.62
CA SER A 245 -3.63 -2.62 -9.16
C SER A 245 -4.04 -3.90 -8.42
N ARG A 246 -5.09 -4.60 -8.88
CA ARG A 246 -5.56 -5.86 -8.29
C ARG A 246 -4.52 -7.00 -8.32
N ILE A 247 -3.56 -6.95 -9.23
CA ILE A 247 -2.54 -8.01 -9.38
C ILE A 247 -1.21 -7.54 -8.79
N VAL A 248 -0.81 -6.30 -9.08
CA VAL A 248 0.49 -5.76 -8.65
C VAL A 248 0.57 -5.64 -7.13
N PHE A 249 -0.48 -5.14 -6.47
CA PHE A 249 -0.44 -4.92 -5.02
C PHE A 249 -0.32 -6.22 -4.21
N PRO A 250 -1.15 -7.27 -4.45
CA PRO A 250 -0.99 -8.55 -3.76
C PRO A 250 0.34 -9.24 -4.04
N VAL A 251 0.81 -9.20 -5.30
CA VAL A 251 2.08 -9.84 -5.69
C VAL A 251 3.27 -9.15 -5.03
N LEU A 252 3.30 -7.81 -5.02
CA LEU A 252 4.36 -7.06 -4.35
C LEU A 252 4.34 -7.32 -2.84
N PHE A 253 3.17 -7.35 -2.21
CA PHE A 253 3.06 -7.64 -0.79
C PHE A 253 3.49 -9.08 -0.47
N GLY A 254 3.08 -10.07 -1.27
CA GLY A 254 3.51 -11.45 -1.11
C GLY A 254 5.03 -11.63 -1.25
N THR A 255 5.62 -10.98 -2.25
CA THR A 255 7.07 -11.00 -2.48
C THR A 255 7.82 -10.35 -1.32
N PHE A 256 7.37 -9.19 -0.88
CA PHE A 256 7.94 -8.51 0.30
C PHE A 256 7.91 -9.41 1.53
N ASN A 257 6.79 -10.08 1.78
CA ASN A 257 6.66 -10.98 2.92
C ASN A 257 7.59 -12.18 2.83
N LEU A 258 7.71 -12.80 1.66
CA LEU A 258 8.62 -13.91 1.45
C LEU A 258 10.07 -13.48 1.76
N VAL A 259 10.51 -12.35 1.20
CA VAL A 259 11.85 -11.80 1.43
C VAL A 259 12.06 -11.43 2.90
N TYR A 260 11.07 -10.80 3.54
CA TYR A 260 11.13 -10.40 4.94
C TYR A 260 11.32 -11.63 5.83
N TRP A 261 10.42 -12.60 5.75
CA TRP A 261 10.48 -13.81 6.57
C TRP A 261 11.73 -14.64 6.28
N ALA A 262 12.12 -14.79 5.01
CA ALA A 262 13.36 -15.50 4.66
C ALA A 262 14.60 -14.83 5.28
N THR A 263 14.69 -13.49 5.21
CA THR A 263 15.86 -12.76 5.74
C THR A 263 15.91 -12.80 7.27
N TYR A 264 14.77 -12.62 7.94
CA TYR A 264 14.72 -12.54 9.40
C TYR A 264 14.69 -13.90 10.10
N LEU A 265 14.19 -14.96 9.46
CA LEU A 265 14.25 -16.32 9.99
C LEU A 265 15.61 -16.99 9.73
N ASN A 266 16.27 -16.70 8.60
CA ASN A 266 17.58 -17.29 8.27
C ASN A 266 18.77 -16.57 8.91
N ARG A 267 18.56 -15.48 9.67
CA ARG A 267 19.62 -14.94 10.52
C ARG A 267 19.85 -15.89 11.69
N GLU A 268 20.70 -16.90 11.47
CA GLU A 268 21.24 -17.71 12.55
C GLU A 268 22.01 -16.80 13.51
N PRO A 269 21.83 -16.96 14.84
CA PRO A 269 22.73 -16.32 15.78
C PRO A 269 24.11 -16.97 15.55
N VAL A 270 25.09 -16.18 15.09
CA VAL A 270 26.49 -16.61 15.00
C VAL A 270 26.99 -16.81 16.42
N ILE A 271 26.67 -17.96 17.02
CA ILE A 271 27.17 -18.39 18.31
C ILE A 271 28.40 -19.24 18.01
N LYS A 272 29.51 -18.57 17.68
CA LYS A 272 30.81 -19.23 17.66
C LYS A 272 31.23 -19.47 19.11
N GLY A 273 31.07 -20.70 19.59
CA GLY A 273 31.68 -21.16 20.85
C GLY A 273 30.77 -21.26 22.09
N ALA A 274 29.45 -21.39 21.95
CA ALA A 274 28.66 -21.88 23.07
C ALA A 274 28.89 -23.38 23.23
N VAL A 275 29.44 -23.76 24.39
CA VAL A 275 29.51 -25.12 24.90
C VAL A 275 28.27 -25.37 25.76
#